data_AF-A0A953RFX4-F1
#
_entry.id   AF-A0A953RFX4-F1
#
_cell.length_a   1.000
_cell.length_b   1.000
_cell.length_c   1.000
_cell.angle_alpha   90.00
_cell.angle_beta   90.00
_cell.angle_gamma   90.00
#
_symmetry.space_group_name_H-M   'P 1'
#
loop_
_entity.id
_entity.type
_entity.pdbx_description
1 polymer ?
#
loop_
_entity_poly.entity_id
_entity_poly.type
_entity_poly.pdbx_seq_one_letter_code
_entity_poly.pdbx_strand_id
1 'polypeptide(L)'
;MKLTLDHTQRLNLHALLGAQRADVGAIRAIWAIQDRIALDTDDEKAVEVKREMVAGHERVVWNVDLSLPARGFEFSDPEAARIRTALQTWESYSAGADRLWLQPLVESLFPTEVCVTGH
;
A
#
# COMPACT_ATOMS: atom_id res chain seq x y z
N MET A 1 12.98 0.02 8.36
CA MET A 1 11.86 0.99 8.47
C MET A 1 10.60 0.25 8.94
N LYS A 2 9.84 0.80 9.89
CA LYS A 2 8.58 0.20 10.37
C LYS A 2 7.39 1.02 9.88
N LEU A 3 6.39 0.37 9.29
CA LEU A 3 5.12 0.98 8.92
C LEU A 3 3.99 0.27 9.64
N THR A 4 3.00 1.03 10.13
CA THR A 4 1.77 0.48 10.68
C THR A 4 0.70 0.62 9.61
N LEU A 5 0.18 -0.51 9.12
CA LEU A 5 -0.76 -0.54 7.99
C LEU A 5 -2.10 -1.12 8.43
N ASP A 6 -3.18 -0.41 8.17
CA ASP A 6 -4.54 -0.96 8.21
C ASP A 6 -4.86 -1.75 6.93
N HIS A 7 -6.02 -2.42 6.92
CA HIS A 7 -6.43 -3.27 5.81
C HIS A 7 -6.62 -2.49 4.49
N THR A 8 -7.14 -1.26 4.54
CA THR A 8 -7.33 -0.40 3.36
C THR A 8 -5.96 -0.01 2.80
N GLN A 9 -5.01 0.37 3.66
CA GLN A 9 -3.63 0.65 3.23
C GLN A 9 -2.95 -0.58 2.62
N ARG A 10 -3.12 -1.76 3.22
CA ARG A 10 -2.58 -3.02 2.70
C ARG A 10 -3.13 -3.35 1.32
N LEU A 11 -4.46 -3.27 1.14
CA LEU A 11 -5.13 -3.57 -0.13
C LEU A 11 -4.72 -2.57 -1.23
N ASN A 12 -4.74 -1.27 -0.94
CA ASN A 12 -4.38 -0.24 -1.92
C ASN A 12 -2.89 -0.29 -2.29
N LEU A 13 -2.01 -0.49 -1.31
CA LEU A 13 -0.58 -0.62 -1.58
C LEU A 13 -0.29 -1.90 -2.39
N HIS A 14 -0.97 -3.00 -2.08
CA HIS A 14 -0.85 -4.24 -2.85
C HIS A 14 -1.28 -4.03 -4.31
N ALA A 15 -2.41 -3.36 -4.56
CA ALA A 15 -2.87 -3.06 -5.91
C ALA A 15 -1.89 -2.12 -6.67
N LEU A 16 -1.42 -1.06 -6.01
CA LEU A 16 -0.49 -0.09 -6.57
C LEU A 16 0.84 -0.72 -6.96
N LEU A 17 1.37 -1.61 -6.12
CA LEU A 17 2.58 -2.38 -6.38
C LEU A 17 2.39 -3.35 -7.55
N GLY A 18 1.22 -3.99 -7.67
CA GLY A 18 0.89 -4.90 -8.77
C GLY A 18 0.75 -4.20 -10.13
N ALA A 19 0.50 -2.89 -10.14
CA ALA A 19 0.38 -2.10 -11.36
C ALA A 19 1.75 -1.60 -11.91
N GLN A 20 2.84 -1.77 -11.16
CA GLN A 20 4.16 -1.29 -11.57
C GLN A 20 4.70 -2.07 -12.78
N ARG A 21 5.32 -1.35 -13.73
CA ARG A 21 6.06 -1.93 -14.85
C ARG A 21 7.55 -1.82 -14.58
N ALA A 22 8.25 -2.95 -14.46
CA ALA A 22 9.67 -3.00 -14.16
C ALA A 22 10.34 -4.25 -14.74
N ASP A 23 11.66 -4.39 -14.60
CA ASP A 23 12.37 -5.63 -14.94
C ASP A 23 12.01 -6.79 -14.00
N VAL A 24 12.36 -8.02 -14.38
CA VAL A 24 12.02 -9.24 -13.64
C VAL A 24 12.58 -9.24 -12.21
N GLY A 25 13.77 -8.67 -11.99
CA GLY A 25 14.37 -8.56 -10.66
C GLY A 25 13.57 -7.61 -9.76
N ALA A 26 13.16 -6.46 -10.31
CA ALA A 26 12.30 -5.52 -9.62
C ALA A 26 10.91 -6.09 -9.33
N ILE A 27 10.27 -6.77 -10.29
CA ILE A 27 8.97 -7.43 -10.10
C ILE A 27 9.04 -8.49 -9.01
N ARG A 28 10.11 -9.30 -8.96
CA ARG A 28 10.28 -10.31 -7.90
C ARG A 28 10.42 -9.66 -6.51
N ALA A 29 11.08 -8.51 -6.42
CA ALA A 29 11.14 -7.75 -5.17
C ALA A 29 9.79 -7.14 -4.80
N ILE A 30 9.00 -6.69 -5.78
CA ILE A 30 7.64 -6.20 -5.57
C ILE A 30 6.74 -7.31 -5.04
N TRP A 31 6.81 -8.52 -5.61
CA TRP A 31 6.06 -9.68 -5.12
C TRP A 31 6.38 -10.02 -3.66
N ALA A 32 7.64 -9.90 -3.24
CA ALA A 32 8.02 -10.13 -1.84
C ALA A 32 7.38 -9.09 -0.89
N ILE A 33 7.22 -7.84 -1.32
CA ILE A 33 6.53 -6.80 -0.55
C ILE A 33 5.03 -7.09 -0.52
N GLN A 34 4.43 -7.45 -1.65
CA GLN A 34 3.02 -7.80 -1.78
C GLN A 34 2.63 -8.98 -0.88
N ASP A 35 3.38 -10.07 -0.95
CA ASP A 35 3.15 -11.27 -0.12
C ASP A 35 3.20 -10.93 1.37
N ARG A 36 4.13 -10.06 1.78
CA ARG A 36 4.25 -9.63 3.17
C ARG A 36 3.03 -8.84 3.67
N ILE A 37 2.43 -8.00 2.83
CA ILE A 37 1.30 -7.14 3.22
C ILE A 37 -0.07 -7.72 2.86
N ALA A 38 -0.11 -8.81 2.10
CA ALA A 38 -1.34 -9.47 1.68
C ALA A 38 -2.21 -9.84 2.88
N LEU A 39 -3.53 -9.75 2.71
CA LEU A 39 -4.49 -10.24 3.69
C LEU A 39 -4.50 -11.76 3.61
N ASP A 40 -4.51 -12.43 4.76
CA ASP A 40 -4.74 -13.86 4.81
C ASP A 40 -6.24 -14.18 4.70
N THR A 41 -6.58 -15.46 4.54
CA THR A 41 -7.97 -15.90 4.34
C THR A 41 -8.93 -15.45 5.44
N ASP A 42 -8.48 -15.32 6.70
CA ASP A 42 -9.32 -14.86 7.81
C ASP A 42 -9.52 -13.34 7.73
N ASP A 43 -8.43 -12.59 7.53
CA ASP A 43 -8.45 -11.14 7.27
C ASP A 43 -9.40 -10.82 6.08
N GLU A 44 -9.31 -11.57 4.98
CA GLU A 44 -10.14 -11.37 3.78
C GLU A 44 -11.64 -11.61 4.06
N LYS A 45 -11.97 -12.63 4.87
CA LYS A 45 -13.36 -12.91 5.26
C LYS A 45 -13.90 -11.83 6.19
N ALA A 46 -13.08 -11.35 7.11
CA ALA A 46 -13.46 -10.36 8.10
C ALA A 46 -13.79 -8.98 7.52
N VAL A 47 -13.23 -8.62 6.35
CA VAL A 47 -13.61 -7.40 5.60
C VAL A 47 -14.43 -7.70 4.34
N GLU A 48 -14.90 -8.94 4.20
CA GLU A 48 -15.70 -9.42 3.07
C GLU A 48 -15.09 -9.05 1.70
N VAL A 49 -13.80 -9.36 1.49
CA VAL A 49 -13.13 -9.12 0.21
C VAL A 49 -13.81 -9.94 -0.89
N LYS A 50 -14.16 -9.26 -1.98
CA LYS A 50 -14.77 -9.85 -3.18
C LYS A 50 -14.01 -9.40 -4.41
N ARG A 51 -14.02 -10.25 -5.44
CA ARG A 51 -13.49 -9.93 -6.77
C ARG A 51 -14.67 -9.75 -7.71
N GLU A 52 -14.86 -8.54 -8.19
CA GLU A 52 -15.95 -8.18 -9.10
C GLU A 52 -15.40 -7.91 -10.50
N MET A 53 -16.10 -8.39 -11.51
CA MET A 53 -15.79 -8.05 -12.91
C MET A 53 -16.54 -6.78 -13.28
N VAL A 54 -15.82 -5.67 -13.44
CA VAL A 54 -16.39 -4.38 -13.86
C VAL A 54 -15.85 -4.04 -15.25
N ALA A 55 -16.75 -3.93 -16.24
CA ALA A 55 -16.38 -3.64 -17.63
C ALA A 55 -15.26 -4.55 -18.18
N GLY A 56 -15.30 -5.84 -17.84
CA GLY A 56 -14.31 -6.83 -18.28
C GLY A 56 -12.99 -6.84 -17.51
N HIS A 57 -12.85 -6.00 -16.47
CA HIS A 57 -11.66 -5.94 -15.62
C HIS A 57 -11.99 -6.49 -14.24
N GLU A 58 -11.10 -7.33 -13.68
CA GLU A 58 -11.21 -7.78 -12.30
C GLU A 58 -10.89 -6.61 -11.35
N ARG A 59 -11.78 -6.35 -10.40
CA ARG A 59 -11.61 -5.36 -9.34
C ARG A 59 -11.77 -6.04 -8.00
N VAL A 60 -10.82 -5.80 -7.10
CA VAL A 60 -10.95 -6.17 -5.69
C VAL A 60 -11.78 -5.10 -4.98
N VAL A 61 -12.86 -5.51 -4.33
CA VAL A 61 -13.73 -4.67 -3.49
C VAL A 61 -13.85 -5.29 -2.10
N TRP A 62 -14.10 -4.48 -1.09
CA TRP A 62 -14.28 -4.92 0.30
C TRP A 62 -15.39 -4.11 0.96
N ASN A 63 -15.92 -4.59 2.08
CA ASN A 63 -16.92 -3.88 2.85
C ASN A 63 -16.28 -2.73 3.64
N VAL A 64 -16.61 -1.49 3.29
CA VAL A 64 -16.03 -0.28 3.90
C VAL A 64 -16.49 -0.02 5.34
N ASP A 65 -17.55 -0.69 5.80
CA ASP A 65 -18.05 -0.58 7.18
C ASP A 65 -17.28 -1.51 8.14
N LEU A 66 -16.57 -2.49 7.59
CA LEU A 66 -15.76 -3.44 8.35
C LEU A 66 -14.30 -2.98 8.38
N SER A 67 -13.64 -3.17 9.52
CA SER A 67 -12.24 -2.80 9.67
C SER A 67 -11.47 -3.84 10.48
N LEU A 68 -10.22 -4.06 10.08
CA LEU A 68 -9.23 -4.81 10.83
C LEU A 68 -8.32 -3.89 11.65
N PRO A 69 -7.77 -4.37 12.78
CA PRO A 69 -6.73 -3.66 13.49
C PRO A 69 -5.49 -3.48 12.61
N ALA A 70 -4.85 -2.32 12.70
CA ALA A 70 -3.62 -2.06 11.97
C ALA A 70 -2.48 -2.96 12.48
N ARG A 71 -1.64 -3.44 11.56
CA ARG A 71 -0.50 -4.33 11.84
C ARG A 71 0.81 -3.63 11.52
N GLY A 72 1.83 -3.86 12.34
CA GLY A 72 3.18 -3.35 12.10
C GLY A 72 3.94 -4.25 11.13
N PHE A 73 4.57 -3.65 10.11
CA PHE A 73 5.40 -4.31 9.12
C PHE A 73 6.79 -3.69 9.11
N GLU A 74 7.81 -4.53 9.08
CA GLU A 74 9.20 -4.11 8.92
C GLU A 74 9.62 -4.27 7.45
N PHE A 75 10.13 -3.17 6.89
CA PHE A 75 10.67 -3.09 5.55
C PHE A 75 12.13 -2.70 5.61
N SER A 76 12.95 -3.38 4.82
CA SER A 76 14.32 -2.96 4.55
C SER A 76 14.36 -1.66 3.74
N ASP A 77 15.47 -0.92 3.80
CA ASP A 77 15.68 0.29 2.99
C ASP A 77 15.37 0.11 1.48
N PRO A 78 15.81 -0.97 0.82
CA PRO A 78 15.44 -1.21 -0.59
C PRO A 78 13.94 -1.44 -0.79
N GLU A 79 13.23 -2.07 0.15
CA GLU A 79 11.77 -2.25 0.06
C GLU A 79 11.05 -0.92 0.26
N ALA A 80 11.45 -0.14 1.27
CA ALA A 80 10.92 1.20 1.50
C ALA A 80 11.19 2.16 0.34
N ALA A 81 12.36 2.08 -0.29
CA ALA A 81 12.67 2.84 -1.51
C ALA A 81 11.71 2.48 -2.66
N ARG A 82 11.41 1.20 -2.86
CA ARG A 82 10.46 0.75 -3.90
C ARG A 82 9.05 1.25 -3.64
N ILE A 83 8.57 1.16 -2.40
CA ILE A 83 7.26 1.69 -2.01
C ILE A 83 7.21 3.20 -2.31
N ARG A 84 8.24 3.96 -1.93
CA ARG A 84 8.33 5.39 -2.24
C ARG A 84 8.26 5.67 -3.73
N THR A 85 9.07 4.97 -4.53
CA THR A 85 9.05 5.12 -5.99
C THR A 85 7.66 4.82 -6.56
N ALA A 86 7.04 3.72 -6.14
CA ALA A 86 5.73 3.33 -6.62
C ALA A 86 4.64 4.38 -6.28
N LEU A 87 4.73 5.01 -5.09
CA LEU A 87 3.84 6.11 -4.72
C LEU A 87 4.11 7.38 -5.53
N GLN A 88 5.38 7.69 -5.84
CA GLN A 88 5.78 8.87 -6.61
C GLN A 88 5.40 8.76 -8.10
N THR A 89 5.39 7.56 -8.66
CA THR A 89 5.04 7.30 -10.07
C THR A 89 3.56 7.05 -10.28
N TRP A 90 2.75 7.08 -9.22
CA TRP A 90 1.33 6.80 -9.33
C TRP A 90 0.56 8.04 -9.82
N GLU A 91 0.09 7.96 -11.07
CA GLU A 91 -0.57 9.10 -11.76
C GLU A 91 -2.11 9.11 -11.64
N SER A 92 -2.71 8.11 -11.00
CA SER A 92 -4.19 7.96 -10.90
C SER A 92 -4.77 8.42 -9.56
N TYR A 93 -4.12 9.38 -8.90
CA TYR A 93 -4.53 9.88 -7.59
C TYR A 93 -5.88 10.62 -7.63
N SER A 94 -6.80 10.24 -6.73
CA SER A 94 -8.05 10.94 -6.44
C SER A 94 -7.99 11.58 -5.04
N ALA A 95 -7.91 12.92 -4.99
CA ALA A 95 -7.69 13.69 -3.77
C ALA A 95 -8.70 13.42 -2.63
N GLY A 96 -9.93 13.02 -2.96
CA GLY A 96 -10.95 12.70 -1.97
C GLY A 96 -10.80 11.28 -1.43
N ALA A 97 -10.83 10.28 -2.31
CA ALA A 97 -10.86 8.87 -1.92
C ALA A 97 -9.51 8.38 -1.40
N ASP A 98 -8.41 8.86 -1.98
CA ASP A 98 -7.10 8.29 -1.71
C ASP A 98 -6.38 8.93 -0.53
N ARG A 99 -6.79 10.15 -0.13
CA ARG A 99 -6.15 10.86 0.98
C ARG A 99 -6.16 10.06 2.28
N LEU A 100 -7.26 9.38 2.57
CA LEU A 100 -7.45 8.66 3.84
C LEU A 100 -6.39 7.57 4.05
N TRP A 101 -6.06 6.82 3.01
CA TRP A 101 -5.08 5.74 3.09
C TRP A 101 -3.66 6.21 2.74
N LEU A 102 -3.52 7.22 1.87
CA LEU A 102 -2.24 7.70 1.37
C LEU A 102 -1.54 8.67 2.33
N GLN A 103 -2.25 9.60 2.97
CA GLN A 103 -1.65 10.60 3.85
C GLN A 103 -0.76 9.98 4.95
N PRO A 104 -1.23 9.00 5.76
CA PRO A 104 -0.38 8.35 6.78
C PRO A 104 0.86 7.64 6.19
N LEU A 105 0.76 7.09 4.96
CA LEU A 105 1.90 6.49 4.28
C LEU A 105 2.91 7.55 3.86
N VAL A 106 2.45 8.66 3.31
CA VAL A 106 3.31 9.76 2.86
C VAL A 106 4.03 10.39 4.06
N GLU A 107 3.32 10.64 5.16
CA GLU A 107 3.91 11.17 6.40
C GLU A 107 4.98 10.23 6.97
N SER A 108 4.78 8.91 6.85
CA SER A 108 5.73 7.92 7.34
C SER A 108 6.94 7.75 6.41
N LEU A 109 6.74 7.76 5.09
CA LEU A 109 7.76 7.44 4.07
C LEU A 109 8.56 8.66 3.59
N PHE A 110 7.99 9.85 3.71
CA PHE A 110 8.61 11.11 3.35
C PHE A 110 8.64 12.03 4.58
N PRO A 111 9.37 11.64 5.65
CA PRO A 111 9.54 12.52 6.79
C PRO A 111 10.15 13.82 6.28
N THR A 112 9.48 14.94 6.56
CA THR A 112 10.09 16.25 6.37
C THR A 112 11.27 16.29 7.33
N GLU A 113 12.48 16.21 6.80
CA GLU A 113 13.67 16.53 7.57
C GLU A 113 13.48 17.97 8.03
N VAL A 114 13.00 18.15 9.27
CA VAL A 114 13.00 19.45 9.91
C VAL A 114 14.47 19.78 10.05
N CYS A 115 14.97 20.61 9.14
CA CYS A 115 16.30 21.17 9.20
C CYS A 115 16.34 22.08 10.43
N VAL A 116 16.67 21.51 11.60
CA VAL A 116 16.96 22.28 12.79
C VAL A 116 18.32 22.92 12.52
N THR A 117 18.31 24.07 11.87
CA THR A 117 19.46 24.97 11.80
C THR A 117 19.67 25.50 13.21
N GLY A 118 20.54 24.81 13.95
CA GLY A 118 21.06 25.25 15.23
C GLY A 118 21.78 26.59 15.06
N HIS A 119 21.44 27.51 15.95
CA HIS A 119 21.88 28.89 16.08
C HIS A 119 23.36 29.01 16.47
#